data_AF-A0A224VBE4-F1
#
_entry.id   AF-A0A224VBE4-F1
#
_cell.length_a   1.000
_cell.length_b   1.000
_cell.length_c   1.000
_cell.angle_alpha   90.00
_cell.angle_beta   90.00
_cell.angle_gamma   90.00
#
_symmetry.space_group_name_H-M   'P 1'
#
loop_
_entity.id
_entity.type
_entity.pdbx_description
1 polymer ?
#
loop_
_entity_poly.entity_id
_entity_poly.type
_entity_poly.pdbx_seq_one_letter_code
_entity_poly.pdbx_strand_id
1 'polypeptide(L)'
;MVKKIDFHIHTLPKSNNKDEQFDFSLEWLKKYLQEAKLDAIAITNHNSFSRENFNLINTEVSSVRVFPGMELDLVYGHTNLVYPNEEKYLDELENASEQMKSFEKDSKLTIKDFLKYFPSYMDSIMIFETGKSKSMRVPEELSGVTAVGGVSNSLKFQKVWQDNHIVPVLFSDSHATENGRDTSRSDINRFGLKSIFETDFKRHSEPRLPSTAQINH
;
A
#
# COMPACT_ATOMS: atom_id res chain seq x y z
N MET A 1 12.81 14.45 -11.45
CA MET A 1 11.86 13.62 -12.22
C MET A 1 10.97 12.93 -11.21
N VAL A 2 9.65 13.13 -11.31
CA VAL A 2 8.68 12.56 -10.36
C VAL A 2 8.57 11.05 -10.60
N LYS A 3 8.51 10.27 -9.51
CA LYS A 3 8.30 8.82 -9.55
C LYS A 3 6.85 8.48 -9.20
N LYS A 4 6.16 7.73 -10.05
CA LYS A 4 4.79 7.29 -9.79
C LYS A 4 4.78 5.86 -9.29
N ILE A 5 4.17 5.63 -8.13
CA ILE A 5 4.18 4.32 -7.50
C ILE A 5 2.77 3.95 -7.03
N ASP A 6 2.46 2.66 -7.01
CA ASP A 6 1.25 2.13 -6.39
C ASP A 6 1.53 0.86 -5.59
N PHE A 7 1.47 0.96 -4.26
CA PHE A 7 1.76 -0.15 -3.37
C PHE A 7 0.50 -0.80 -2.77
N HIS A 8 -0.65 -0.64 -3.46
CA HIS A 8 -1.90 -1.29 -3.04
C HIS A 8 -2.63 -1.87 -4.24
N ILE A 9 -2.15 -3.03 -4.70
CA ILE A 9 -2.73 -3.78 -5.82
C ILE A 9 -2.99 -5.22 -5.37
N HIS A 10 -4.21 -5.69 -5.64
CA HIS A 10 -4.65 -7.06 -5.40
C HIS A 10 -4.69 -7.84 -6.71
N THR A 11 -4.14 -9.04 -6.69
CA THR A 11 -4.12 -10.01 -7.79
C THR A 11 -4.83 -11.31 -7.43
N LEU A 12 -5.14 -11.52 -6.15
CA LEU A 12 -5.89 -12.68 -5.67
C LEU A 12 -7.18 -12.20 -5.00
N PRO A 13 -8.29 -12.92 -5.20
CA PRO A 13 -9.52 -12.62 -4.49
C PRO A 13 -9.35 -12.90 -2.99
N LYS A 14 -10.06 -12.15 -2.15
CA LYS A 14 -10.14 -12.46 -0.72
C LYS A 14 -10.82 -13.82 -0.57
N SER A 15 -10.07 -14.81 -0.07
CA SER A 15 -10.46 -16.25 -0.07
C SER A 15 -11.84 -16.52 0.55
N ASN A 16 -12.29 -15.63 1.43
CA ASN A 16 -13.49 -15.78 2.24
C ASN A 16 -14.60 -14.75 1.93
N ASN A 17 -14.44 -13.91 0.91
CA ASN A 17 -15.47 -12.94 0.51
C ASN A 17 -15.98 -13.21 -0.91
N LYS A 18 -17.18 -13.78 -1.02
CA LYS A 18 -17.82 -14.08 -2.31
C LYS A 18 -18.07 -12.83 -3.16
N ASP A 19 -18.20 -11.66 -2.54
CA ASP A 19 -18.46 -10.40 -3.23
C ASP A 19 -17.18 -9.74 -3.78
N GLU A 20 -16.01 -10.24 -3.37
CA GLU A 20 -14.69 -9.84 -3.86
C GLU A 20 -14.04 -10.91 -4.75
N GLN A 21 -14.81 -11.89 -5.25
CA GLN A 21 -14.30 -12.86 -6.21
C GLN A 21 -14.02 -12.18 -7.56
N PHE A 22 -12.81 -12.38 -8.07
CA PHE A 22 -12.35 -11.97 -9.38
C PHE A 22 -11.24 -12.89 -9.87
N ASP A 23 -11.04 -12.94 -11.19
CA ASP A 23 -9.91 -13.65 -11.79
C ASP A 23 -8.78 -12.66 -12.09
N PHE A 24 -7.56 -13.06 -11.80
CA PHE A 24 -6.37 -12.28 -12.13
C PHE A 24 -6.26 -12.07 -13.65
N SER A 25 -6.11 -10.81 -14.08
CA SER A 25 -5.75 -10.46 -15.46
C SER A 25 -4.41 -9.75 -15.49
N LEU A 26 -3.40 -10.44 -16.04
CA LEU A 26 -2.10 -9.86 -16.34
C LEU A 26 -2.20 -8.74 -17.39
N GLU A 27 -3.11 -8.89 -18.36
CA GLU A 27 -3.32 -7.89 -19.41
C GLU A 27 -3.92 -6.59 -18.85
N TRP A 28 -4.86 -6.71 -17.90
CA TRP A 28 -5.34 -5.55 -17.16
C TRP A 28 -4.20 -4.84 -16.43
N LEU A 29 -3.34 -5.61 -15.73
CA LEU A 29 -2.22 -5.03 -14.99
C LEU A 29 -1.25 -4.32 -15.93
N LYS A 30 -0.86 -4.94 -17.05
CA LYS A 30 0.00 -4.33 -18.07
C LYS A 30 -0.61 -3.02 -18.60
N LYS A 31 -1.90 -3.01 -18.90
CA LYS A 31 -2.63 -1.81 -19.32
C LYS A 31 -2.61 -0.71 -18.26
N TYR A 32 -2.88 -1.07 -17.01
CA TYR A 32 -2.85 -0.13 -15.89
C TYR A 32 -1.48 0.53 -15.72
N LEU A 33 -0.41 -0.27 -15.71
CA LEU A 33 0.97 0.21 -15.62
C LEU A 33 1.31 1.20 -16.74
N GLN A 34 0.90 0.89 -17.98
CA GLN A 34 1.14 1.72 -19.15
C GLN A 34 0.39 3.05 -19.09
N GLU A 35 -0.91 3.03 -18.80
CA GLU A 35 -1.76 4.23 -18.80
C GLU A 35 -1.42 5.16 -17.62
N ALA A 36 -1.21 4.60 -16.42
CA ALA A 36 -0.84 5.38 -15.25
C ALA A 36 0.63 5.84 -15.27
N LYS A 37 1.47 5.21 -16.11
CA LYS A 37 2.92 5.44 -16.23
C LYS A 37 3.64 5.22 -14.90
N LEU A 38 3.35 4.09 -14.25
CA LEU A 38 3.93 3.72 -12.96
C LEU A 38 5.40 3.31 -13.12
N ASP A 39 6.25 3.78 -12.22
CA ASP A 39 7.66 3.41 -12.09
C ASP A 39 7.86 2.19 -11.17
N ALA A 40 6.96 2.00 -10.20
CA ALA A 40 6.98 0.86 -9.30
C ALA A 40 5.58 0.47 -8.81
N ILE A 41 5.42 -0.81 -8.47
CA ILE A 41 4.23 -1.35 -7.83
C ILE A 41 4.57 -2.29 -6.67
N ALA A 42 3.61 -2.53 -5.79
CA ALA A 42 3.66 -3.66 -4.86
C ALA A 42 2.39 -4.51 -4.99
N ILE A 43 2.55 -5.82 -4.90
CA ILE A 43 1.43 -6.77 -4.85
C ILE A 43 1.13 -7.05 -3.38
N THR A 44 -0.05 -6.66 -2.89
CA THR A 44 -0.41 -6.66 -1.46
C THR A 44 -1.78 -7.30 -1.26
N ASN A 45 -1.89 -8.59 -1.58
CA ASN A 45 -3.13 -9.35 -1.39
C ASN A 45 -3.49 -9.47 0.10
N HIS A 46 -4.78 -9.64 0.39
CA HIS A 46 -5.30 -9.81 1.75
C HIS A 46 -4.77 -11.09 2.42
N ASN A 47 -3.99 -10.94 3.50
CA ASN A 47 -3.40 -11.98 4.35
C ASN A 47 -2.82 -13.18 3.58
N SER A 48 -2.38 -12.95 2.35
CA SER A 48 -1.94 -14.01 1.46
C SER A 48 -0.87 -13.51 0.50
N PHE A 49 0.00 -14.43 0.13
CA PHE A 49 1.05 -14.22 -0.85
C PHE A 49 1.16 -15.48 -1.71
N SER A 50 1.27 -15.31 -3.02
CA SER A 50 1.53 -16.40 -3.97
C SER A 50 2.82 -16.09 -4.70
N ARG A 51 3.86 -16.89 -4.42
CA ARG A 51 5.16 -16.78 -5.07
C ARG A 51 5.06 -16.97 -6.58
N GLU A 52 4.26 -17.92 -7.02
CA GLU A 52 4.01 -18.18 -8.44
C GLU A 52 3.42 -16.94 -9.13
N ASN A 53 2.36 -16.36 -8.57
CA ASN A 53 1.73 -15.16 -9.12
C ASN A 53 2.69 -13.96 -9.09
N PHE A 54 3.42 -13.77 -8.00
CA PHE A 54 4.41 -12.70 -7.89
C PHE A 54 5.53 -12.84 -8.94
N ASN A 55 6.10 -14.03 -9.08
CA ASN A 55 7.17 -14.30 -10.04
C ASN A 55 6.71 -14.14 -11.49
N LEU A 56 5.49 -14.57 -11.81
CA LEU A 56 4.87 -14.32 -13.11
C LEU A 56 4.81 -12.81 -13.39
N ILE A 57 4.26 -12.03 -12.46
CA ILE A 57 4.15 -10.57 -12.61
C ILE A 57 5.54 -9.94 -12.75
N ASN A 58 6.45 -10.22 -11.83
CA ASN A 58 7.80 -9.64 -11.82
C ASN A 58 8.59 -9.95 -13.12
N THR A 59 8.33 -11.09 -13.74
CA THR A 59 8.90 -11.45 -15.05
C THR A 59 8.23 -10.68 -16.20
N GLU A 60 6.91 -10.65 -16.21
CA GLU A 60 6.11 -10.14 -17.33
C GLU A 60 6.02 -8.61 -17.39
N VAL A 61 6.22 -7.91 -16.27
CA VAL A 61 6.19 -6.43 -16.18
C VAL A 61 7.55 -5.82 -15.86
N SER A 62 8.61 -6.34 -16.49
CA SER A 62 10.03 -5.96 -16.25
C SER A 62 10.38 -4.47 -16.48
N SER A 63 9.50 -3.68 -17.09
CA SER A 63 9.66 -2.22 -17.24
C SER A 63 9.37 -1.43 -15.97
N VAL A 64 8.75 -2.06 -14.96
CA VAL A 64 8.33 -1.46 -13.69
C VAL A 64 8.95 -2.25 -12.55
N ARG A 65 9.39 -1.59 -11.48
CA ARG A 65 9.87 -2.30 -10.28
C ARG A 65 8.68 -2.93 -9.53
N VAL A 66 8.73 -4.23 -9.31
CA VAL A 66 7.68 -4.96 -8.55
C VAL A 66 8.23 -5.33 -7.18
N PHE A 67 7.50 -4.94 -6.13
CA PHE A 67 7.83 -5.24 -4.74
C PHE A 67 6.85 -6.26 -4.16
N PRO A 68 7.34 -7.26 -3.39
CA PRO A 68 6.48 -8.22 -2.72
C PRO A 68 5.89 -7.60 -1.45
N GLY A 69 4.65 -7.96 -1.12
CA GLY A 69 3.99 -7.47 0.08
C GLY A 69 2.72 -8.23 0.41
N MET A 70 2.02 -7.75 1.44
CA MET A 70 0.76 -8.33 1.93
C MET A 70 -0.08 -7.22 2.58
N GLU A 71 -1.39 -7.18 2.33
CA GLU A 71 -2.32 -6.39 3.15
C GLU A 71 -2.76 -7.24 4.35
N LEU A 72 -2.47 -6.77 5.55
CA LEU A 72 -2.68 -7.47 6.80
C LEU A 72 -3.89 -6.92 7.56
N ASP A 73 -4.79 -7.81 7.94
CA ASP A 73 -5.94 -7.50 8.81
C ASP A 73 -5.50 -7.56 10.28
N LEU A 74 -4.80 -6.52 10.77
CA LEU A 74 -4.41 -6.42 12.18
C LEU A 74 -5.61 -6.16 13.09
N VAL A 75 -5.48 -6.49 14.38
CA VAL A 75 -6.49 -6.22 15.41
C VAL A 75 -6.99 -4.76 15.40
N TYR A 76 -6.10 -3.82 15.10
CA TYR A 76 -6.35 -2.38 15.11
C TYR A 76 -6.81 -1.77 13.78
N GLY A 77 -6.70 -2.49 12.66
CA GLY A 77 -6.98 -1.96 11.32
C GLY A 77 -6.20 -2.69 10.24
N HIS A 78 -6.32 -2.23 8.99
CA HIS A 78 -5.54 -2.80 7.89
C HIS A 78 -4.20 -2.07 7.74
N THR A 79 -3.16 -2.82 7.41
CA THR A 79 -1.88 -2.25 7.00
C THR A 79 -1.30 -3.03 5.84
N ASN A 80 -0.73 -2.34 4.86
CA ASN A 80 0.09 -3.02 3.85
C ASN A 80 1.52 -3.09 4.39
N LEU A 81 2.15 -4.25 4.24
CA LEU A 81 3.58 -4.45 4.48
C LEU A 81 4.24 -4.72 3.13
N VAL A 82 5.27 -3.94 2.79
CA VAL A 82 5.96 -4.00 1.50
C VAL A 82 7.45 -4.17 1.74
N TYR A 83 8.01 -5.26 1.22
CA TYR A 83 9.42 -5.59 1.34
C TYR A 83 10.21 -5.21 0.08
N PRO A 84 11.55 -5.08 0.19
CA PRO A 84 12.43 -5.18 -0.97
C PRO A 84 12.20 -6.51 -1.71
N ASN A 85 12.46 -6.52 -3.02
CA ASN A 85 12.35 -7.74 -3.82
C ASN A 85 13.62 -8.58 -3.68
N GLU A 86 13.72 -9.33 -2.58
CA GLU A 86 14.80 -10.27 -2.28
C GLU A 86 14.23 -11.59 -1.77
N GLU A 87 14.93 -12.69 -2.07
CA GLU A 87 14.46 -14.07 -1.82
C GLU A 87 14.02 -14.31 -0.37
N LYS A 88 14.78 -13.79 0.61
CA LYS A 88 14.46 -13.95 2.04
C LYS A 88 13.07 -13.42 2.41
N TYR A 89 12.60 -12.35 1.76
CA TYR A 89 11.30 -11.75 2.04
C TYR A 89 10.17 -12.49 1.31
N LEU A 90 10.45 -13.09 0.14
CA LEU A 90 9.51 -13.97 -0.53
C LEU A 90 9.25 -15.21 0.33
N ASP A 91 10.32 -15.80 0.90
CA ASP A 91 10.23 -16.93 1.83
C ASP A 91 9.41 -16.58 3.07
N GLU A 92 9.66 -15.40 3.66
CA GLU A 92 8.90 -14.94 4.83
C GLU A 92 7.42 -14.75 4.52
N LEU A 93 7.08 -14.07 3.40
CA LEU A 93 5.69 -13.84 3.00
C LEU A 93 4.95 -15.14 2.68
N GLU A 94 5.59 -16.09 2.02
CA GLU A 94 5.02 -17.40 1.71
C GLU A 94 4.76 -18.21 3.00
N ASN A 95 5.74 -18.26 3.90
CA ASN A 95 5.58 -18.92 5.20
C ASN A 95 4.47 -18.26 6.03
N ALA A 96 4.44 -16.92 6.09
CA ALA A 96 3.40 -16.19 6.80
C ALA A 96 2.02 -16.46 6.18
N SER A 97 1.89 -16.46 4.86
CA SER A 97 0.66 -16.79 4.12
C SER A 97 0.10 -18.17 4.52
N GLU A 98 0.96 -19.18 4.66
CA GLU A 98 0.53 -20.50 5.15
C GLU A 98 0.03 -20.47 6.60
N GLN A 99 0.67 -19.70 7.47
CA GLN A 99 0.17 -19.51 8.85
C GLN A 99 -1.18 -18.81 8.85
N MET A 100 -1.40 -17.82 7.97
CA MET A 100 -2.65 -17.08 7.87
C MET A 100 -3.86 -17.95 7.47
N LYS A 101 -3.65 -19.04 6.72
CA LYS A 101 -4.72 -19.99 6.38
C LYS A 101 -5.36 -20.65 7.60
N SER A 102 -4.61 -20.74 8.71
CA SER A 102 -5.08 -21.35 9.96
C SER A 102 -5.91 -20.40 10.83
N PHE A 103 -5.92 -19.09 10.53
CA PHE A 103 -6.73 -18.13 11.25
C PHE A 103 -8.21 -18.34 10.91
N GLU A 104 -9.06 -18.48 11.94
CA GLU A 104 -10.50 -18.60 11.74
C GLU A 104 -11.07 -17.38 11.03
N LYS A 105 -12.24 -17.56 10.41
CA LYS A 105 -12.90 -16.68 9.43
C LYS A 105 -12.95 -15.18 9.77
N ASP A 106 -12.90 -14.81 11.05
CA ASP A 106 -12.98 -13.43 11.57
C ASP A 106 -11.83 -13.05 12.51
N SER A 107 -10.80 -13.90 12.60
CA SER A 107 -9.64 -13.67 13.46
C SER A 107 -8.77 -12.57 12.89
N LYS A 108 -8.63 -11.47 13.62
CA LYS A 108 -7.64 -10.44 13.28
C LYS A 108 -6.26 -10.84 13.79
N LEU A 109 -5.23 -10.50 13.03
CA LEU A 109 -3.85 -10.77 13.41
C LEU A 109 -3.43 -9.90 14.60
N THR A 110 -3.02 -10.53 15.71
CA THR A 110 -2.49 -9.80 16.87
C THR A 110 -1.10 -9.25 16.57
N ILE A 111 -0.69 -8.18 17.25
CA ILE A 111 0.68 -7.66 17.10
C ILE A 111 1.73 -8.70 17.49
N LYS A 112 1.46 -9.53 18.50
CA LYS A 112 2.34 -10.62 18.90
C LYS A 112 2.54 -11.64 17.78
N ASP A 113 1.45 -12.04 17.11
CA ASP A 113 1.51 -12.98 16.00
C ASP A 113 2.14 -12.34 14.77
N PHE A 114 1.86 -11.06 14.50
CA PHE A 114 2.54 -10.29 13.46
C PHE A 114 4.06 -10.32 13.65
N LEU A 115 4.57 -9.93 14.84
CA LEU A 115 6.00 -9.92 15.12
C LEU A 115 6.64 -11.31 15.02
N LYS A 116 5.86 -12.37 15.28
CA LYS A 116 6.30 -13.76 15.13
C LYS A 116 6.39 -14.17 13.67
N TYR A 117 5.42 -13.81 12.83
CA TYR A 117 5.34 -14.26 11.44
C TYR A 117 6.08 -13.37 10.45
N PHE A 118 6.33 -12.11 10.82
CA PHE A 118 7.07 -11.14 10.02
C PHE A 118 8.32 -10.67 10.77
N PRO A 119 9.30 -11.54 11.07
CA PRO A 119 10.47 -11.16 11.85
C PRO A 119 11.32 -10.07 11.17
N SER A 120 11.24 -9.93 9.84
CA SER A 120 11.96 -8.90 9.09
C SER A 120 11.20 -7.58 8.93
N TYR A 121 10.09 -7.36 9.64
CA TYR A 121 9.19 -6.20 9.43
C TYR A 121 9.87 -4.83 9.44
N MET A 122 11.00 -4.67 10.15
CA MET A 122 11.76 -3.41 10.17
C MET A 122 12.42 -3.07 8.83
N ASP A 123 12.60 -4.06 7.94
CA ASP A 123 13.10 -3.86 6.58
C ASP A 123 11.98 -3.41 5.61
N SER A 124 10.72 -3.34 6.08
CA SER A 124 9.56 -2.99 5.25
C SER A 124 9.19 -1.52 5.29
N ILE A 125 8.42 -1.10 4.28
CA ILE A 125 7.53 0.06 4.40
C ILE A 125 6.16 -0.47 4.85
N MET A 126 5.63 0.11 5.93
CA MET A 126 4.29 -0.19 6.42
C MET A 126 3.34 0.97 6.14
N ILE A 127 2.23 0.66 5.46
CA ILE A 127 1.20 1.63 5.07
C ILE A 127 -0.03 1.40 5.93
N PHE A 128 -0.20 2.24 6.95
CA PHE A 128 -1.30 2.17 7.88
C PHE A 128 -2.51 2.94 7.37
N GLU A 129 -3.68 2.29 7.34
CA GLU A 129 -4.88 2.93 6.85
C GLU A 129 -5.31 4.09 7.76
N THR A 130 -5.44 5.30 7.19
CA THR A 130 -5.79 6.53 7.91
C THR A 130 -6.93 7.30 7.22
N GLY A 131 -7.63 8.12 7.98
CA GLY A 131 -8.74 8.94 7.49
C GLY A 131 -10.02 8.17 7.13
N LYS A 132 -10.18 6.89 7.48
CA LYS A 132 -11.46 6.15 7.45
C LYS A 132 -12.02 6.01 8.88
N SER A 133 -13.26 5.55 9.03
CA SER A 133 -13.86 5.24 10.35
C SER A 133 -13.06 4.19 11.15
N LYS A 134 -12.22 3.40 10.48
CA LYS A 134 -11.28 2.43 11.04
C LYS A 134 -9.82 2.91 11.01
N SER A 135 -9.57 4.23 11.02
CA SER A 135 -8.20 4.76 11.01
C SER A 135 -7.38 4.21 12.18
N MET A 136 -6.18 3.72 11.91
CA MET A 136 -5.28 3.24 12.95
C MET A 136 -4.07 4.16 13.11
N ARG A 137 -3.65 4.38 14.36
CA ARG A 137 -2.32 4.91 14.65
C ARG A 137 -1.31 3.78 14.54
N VAL A 138 -0.06 4.12 14.24
CA VAL A 138 1.04 3.15 14.31
C VAL A 138 1.09 2.60 15.74
N PRO A 139 0.95 1.27 15.94
CA PRO A 139 1.08 0.66 17.26
C PRO A 139 2.45 0.97 17.88
N GLU A 140 2.50 1.15 19.20
CA GLU A 140 3.75 1.49 19.90
C GLU A 140 4.81 0.39 19.73
N GLU A 141 4.36 -0.87 19.66
CA GLU A 141 5.21 -2.04 19.42
C GLU A 141 5.85 -2.03 18.02
N LEU A 142 5.30 -1.25 17.08
CA LEU A 142 5.83 -1.06 15.73
C LEU A 142 6.54 0.30 15.61
N SER A 143 6.87 0.94 16.75
CA SER A 143 7.69 2.15 16.75
C SER A 143 9.07 1.85 16.16
N GLY A 144 9.45 2.59 15.12
CA GLY A 144 10.72 2.41 14.41
C GLY A 144 10.60 1.89 12.98
N VAL A 145 9.45 1.33 12.59
CA VAL A 145 9.22 0.96 11.18
C VAL A 145 9.10 2.20 10.30
N THR A 146 9.44 2.06 9.02
CA THR A 146 9.14 3.11 8.03
C THR A 146 7.62 3.15 7.79
N ALA A 147 6.92 4.02 8.51
CA ALA A 147 5.47 4.12 8.50
C ALA A 147 4.95 5.28 7.62
N VAL A 148 3.93 5.00 6.81
CA VAL A 148 3.18 5.99 6.02
C VAL A 148 1.67 5.78 6.17
N GLY A 149 0.87 6.81 5.88
CA GLY A 149 -0.57 6.81 6.11
C GLY A 149 -1.39 6.64 4.83
N GLY A 150 -1.96 5.46 4.60
CA GLY A 150 -2.83 5.18 3.45
C GLY A 150 -4.17 5.91 3.53
N VAL A 151 -4.47 6.77 2.56
CA VAL A 151 -5.75 7.51 2.47
C VAL A 151 -6.54 7.11 1.22
N SER A 152 -7.86 7.25 1.28
CA SER A 152 -8.75 6.80 0.20
C SER A 152 -9.00 7.82 -0.91
N ASN A 153 -8.69 9.10 -0.69
CA ASN A 153 -8.91 10.19 -1.65
C ASN A 153 -8.08 11.44 -1.33
N SER A 154 -8.01 12.36 -2.28
CA SER A 154 -7.21 13.59 -2.20
C SER A 154 -7.65 14.54 -1.08
N LEU A 155 -8.94 14.58 -0.72
CA LEU A 155 -9.42 15.40 0.40
C LEU A 155 -8.84 14.90 1.73
N LYS A 156 -8.83 13.58 1.95
CA LYS A 156 -8.21 12.97 3.13
C LYS A 156 -6.70 13.09 3.09
N PHE A 157 -6.07 13.01 1.92
CA PHE A 157 -4.64 13.27 1.75
C PHE A 157 -4.29 14.65 2.29
N GLN A 158 -4.98 15.70 1.82
CA GLN A 158 -4.74 17.07 2.26
C GLN A 158 -4.95 17.24 3.76
N LYS A 159 -6.00 16.62 4.32
CA LYS A 159 -6.25 16.66 5.77
C LYS A 159 -5.10 16.03 6.57
N VAL A 160 -4.70 14.81 6.22
CA VAL A 160 -3.62 14.10 6.92
C VAL A 160 -2.28 14.83 6.74
N TRP A 161 -2.04 15.39 5.56
CA TRP A 161 -0.88 16.24 5.27
C TRP A 161 -0.84 17.47 6.19
N GLN A 162 -1.97 18.16 6.35
CA GLN A 162 -2.08 19.32 7.24
C GLN A 162 -1.93 18.96 8.73
N ASP A 163 -2.49 17.81 9.14
CA ASP A 163 -2.37 17.31 10.51
C ASP A 163 -0.92 16.91 10.85
N ASN A 164 -0.05 16.70 9.84
CA ASN A 164 1.39 16.50 9.93
C ASN A 164 1.86 15.44 10.96
N HIS A 165 1.04 14.41 11.20
CA HIS A 165 1.34 13.33 12.15
C HIS A 165 1.88 12.06 11.46
N ILE A 166 1.68 11.94 10.15
CA ILE A 166 2.19 10.84 9.31
C ILE A 166 2.24 11.32 7.86
N VAL A 167 3.19 10.82 7.06
CA VAL A 167 3.25 11.12 5.63
C VAL A 167 2.11 10.38 4.93
N PRO A 168 1.11 11.08 4.34
CA PRO A 168 0.02 10.42 3.65
C PRO A 168 0.45 9.83 2.31
N VAL A 169 -0.16 8.71 1.94
CA VAL A 169 -0.01 8.04 0.66
C VAL A 169 -1.41 7.75 0.08
N LEU A 170 -1.61 8.02 -1.21
CA LEU A 170 -2.84 7.71 -1.92
C LEU A 170 -2.54 6.61 -2.95
N PHE A 171 -3.09 5.41 -2.71
CA PHE A 171 -2.93 4.26 -3.60
C PHE A 171 -4.26 3.84 -4.20
N SER A 172 -4.23 3.06 -5.29
CA SER A 172 -5.45 2.68 -6.01
C SER A 172 -6.35 1.82 -5.15
N ASP A 173 -5.74 0.89 -4.40
CA ASP A 173 -6.42 -0.25 -3.79
C ASP A 173 -7.22 -0.96 -4.90
N SER A 174 -6.51 -1.37 -5.95
CA SER A 174 -7.09 -1.90 -7.19
C SER A 174 -7.12 -3.42 -7.22
N HIS A 175 -8.05 -3.99 -7.97
CA HIS A 175 -8.07 -5.41 -8.30
C HIS A 175 -7.62 -5.58 -9.75
N ALA A 176 -6.56 -6.36 -9.95
CA ALA A 176 -5.99 -6.63 -11.26
C ALA A 176 -6.84 -7.65 -12.03
N THR A 177 -7.97 -7.18 -12.58
CA THR A 177 -9.00 -8.04 -13.14
C THR A 177 -9.83 -7.35 -14.22
N GLU A 178 -10.39 -8.15 -15.11
CA GLU A 178 -11.38 -7.70 -16.11
C GLU A 178 -12.83 -8.04 -15.70
N ASN A 179 -13.02 -8.90 -14.70
CA ASN A 179 -14.32 -9.48 -14.37
C ASN A 179 -14.73 -9.33 -12.89
N GLY A 180 -14.06 -8.45 -12.15
CA GLY A 180 -14.43 -8.12 -10.78
C GLY A 180 -15.85 -7.54 -10.68
N ARG A 181 -16.60 -7.95 -9.66
CA ARG A 181 -17.98 -7.47 -9.40
C ARG A 181 -18.03 -5.97 -9.10
N ASP A 182 -17.11 -5.49 -8.27
CA ASP A 182 -16.92 -4.06 -8.04
C ASP A 182 -16.05 -3.48 -9.16
N THR A 183 -16.70 -3.01 -10.21
CA THR A 183 -16.04 -2.39 -11.37
C THR A 183 -15.23 -1.15 -11.00
N SER A 184 -15.51 -0.54 -9.85
CA SER A 184 -14.81 0.65 -9.38
C SER A 184 -13.38 0.35 -8.87
N ARG A 185 -13.05 -0.95 -8.68
CA ARG A 185 -11.75 -1.50 -8.27
C ARG A 185 -10.87 -1.89 -9.45
N SER A 186 -11.41 -1.94 -10.66
CA SER A 186 -10.68 -2.20 -11.91
C SER A 186 -10.80 -1.06 -12.94
N ASP A 187 -11.41 0.07 -12.56
CA ASP A 187 -11.51 1.26 -13.42
C ASP A 187 -10.21 2.08 -13.39
N ILE A 188 -9.36 1.85 -14.39
CA ILE A 188 -8.07 2.53 -14.56
C ILE A 188 -8.22 4.06 -14.64
N ASN A 189 -9.30 4.57 -15.24
CA ASN A 189 -9.51 6.02 -15.37
C ASN A 189 -9.65 6.69 -14.00
N ARG A 190 -10.22 5.97 -13.03
CA ARG A 190 -10.36 6.45 -11.65
C ARG A 190 -9.03 6.51 -10.91
N PHE A 191 -8.06 5.67 -11.29
CA PHE A 191 -6.76 5.57 -10.62
C PHE A 191 -5.73 6.58 -11.11
N GLY A 192 -5.88 7.10 -12.33
CA GLY A 192 -4.96 8.11 -12.89
C GLY A 192 -4.82 9.39 -12.05
N LEU A 193 -5.77 9.66 -11.15
CA LEU A 193 -5.75 10.77 -10.19
C LEU A 193 -5.14 10.42 -8.83
N LYS A 194 -4.91 9.13 -8.54
CA LYS A 194 -4.46 8.63 -7.24
C LYS A 194 -2.95 8.42 -7.15
N SER A 195 -2.25 8.17 -8.25
CA SER A 195 -0.87 7.65 -8.30
C SER A 195 0.26 8.70 -8.27
N ILE A 196 0.07 9.86 -7.63
CA ILE A 196 1.08 10.93 -7.61
C ILE A 196 1.83 10.94 -6.27
N PHE A 197 3.06 10.45 -6.28
CA PHE A 197 4.07 10.73 -5.25
C PHE A 197 5.11 11.69 -5.80
N GLU A 198 5.10 12.92 -5.31
CA GLU A 198 6.12 13.91 -5.64
C GLU A 198 7.30 13.76 -4.69
N THR A 199 8.45 13.32 -5.22
CA THR A 199 9.72 13.27 -4.49
C THR A 199 10.59 14.49 -4.80
N ASP A 200 10.00 15.68 -4.94
CA ASP A 200 10.77 16.93 -4.84
C ASP A 200 10.78 17.40 -3.38
N PHE A 201 11.51 16.65 -2.55
CA PHE A 201 11.92 17.11 -1.21
C PHE A 201 12.99 18.20 -1.35
N LYS A 202 12.59 19.39 -1.81
CA LYS A 202 13.33 20.59 -1.41
C LYS A 202 13.01 20.81 0.05
N ARG A 203 13.98 20.52 0.94
CA ARG A 203 14.00 21.13 2.27
C ARG A 203 13.79 22.62 2.04
N HIS A 204 12.65 23.16 2.47
CA HIS A 204 12.57 24.59 2.75
C HIS A 204 13.45 24.83 3.98
N SER A 205 14.76 24.91 3.75
CA SER A 205 15.64 25.66 4.61
C SER A 205 15.24 27.13 4.45
N GLU A 206 14.44 27.59 5.41
CA GLU A 206 14.53 28.88 6.11
C GLU A 206 13.13 29.42 6.44
N PRO A 207 12.85 29.77 7.71
CA PRO A 207 11.65 30.48 8.06
C PRO A 207 11.70 31.89 7.43
N ARG A 208 10.72 32.19 6.57
CA ARG A 208 10.49 33.56 6.12
C ARG A 208 10.06 34.37 7.33
N LEU A 209 10.92 35.30 7.76
CA LEU A 209 10.55 36.37 8.68
C LEU A 209 9.35 37.13 8.08
N PRO A 210 8.31 37.46 8.87
CA PRO A 210 7.21 38.26 8.38
C PRO A 210 7.71 39.67 8.06
N SER A 211 7.66 40.06 6.77
CA SER A 211 7.98 41.42 6.36
C SER A 211 6.86 42.37 6.78
N THR A 212 7.28 43.38 7.55
CA THR A 212 6.75 44.74 7.64
C THR A 212 5.35 44.93 8.22
N ALA A 213 5.32 45.21 9.54
CA ALA A 213 4.45 46.24 10.08
C ALA A 213 4.94 47.61 9.57
N GLN A 214 4.13 48.28 8.75
CA GLN A 214 4.26 49.71 8.52
C GLN A 214 3.84 50.44 9.81
N ILE A 215 4.75 51.22 10.39
CA ILE A 215 4.39 52.28 11.33
C ILE A 215 4.85 53.59 10.71
N ASN A 216 3.86 54.43 10.40
CA ASN A 216 4.04 55.81 10.00
C ASN A 216 4.71 56.60 11.13
N HIS A 217 5.76 57.37 10.80
CA HIS A 217 5.92 58.80 11.10
C HIS A 217 7.21 59.32 10.46
#